data_AF-A0A9J6FRN9-F1
#
_entry.id   AF-A0A9J6FRN9-F1
#
_cell.length_a   1.000
_cell.length_b   1.000
_cell.length_c   1.000
_cell.angle_alpha   90.00
_cell.angle_beta   90.00
_cell.angle_gamma   90.00
#
_symmetry.space_group_name_H-M   'P 1'
#
loop_
_entity.id
_entity.type
_entity.pdbx_description
1 polymer ?
#
loop_
_entity_poly.entity_id
_entity_poly.type
_entity_poly.pdbx_seq_one_letter_code
_entity_poly.pdbx_strand_id
1 'polypeptide(L)'
;MALRLEDLREEYRKEMKEFKSKLERDVRKERRDFEKSLEDFNARVEEVMAKNVALETENQELKKSNEALMSECTKMKTELEEQELRITANVQYFRNCNVEIKGVKENEDEDLVQTVCQIGTSLEQNVKPDDIEIVHRGKTRDDQAPANIVVRCKSRSKRDALLEKAKKTRLTLKDLGDSANTPIYVNEHLCPALKRLLGMAIEKKRASN
;
A
#
# COMPACT_ATOMS: atom_id res chain seq x y z
N MET A 1 -29.13 11.78 -105.02
CA MET A 1 -28.58 12.53 -103.86
C MET A 1 -29.59 12.59 -102.71
N ALA A 2 -30.87 12.89 -102.98
CA ALA A 2 -31.95 12.90 -101.97
C ALA A 2 -32.17 11.54 -101.26
N LEU A 3 -32.24 10.41 -102.01
CA LEU A 3 -32.43 9.07 -101.43
C LEU A 3 -31.36 8.72 -100.37
N ARG A 4 -30.07 8.99 -100.67
CA ARG A 4 -28.95 8.75 -99.73
C ARG A 4 -29.01 9.61 -98.45
N LEU A 5 -29.64 10.78 -98.52
CA LEU A 5 -29.79 11.70 -97.39
C LEU A 5 -30.92 11.26 -96.45
N GLU A 6 -31.97 10.65 -97.00
CA GLU A 6 -33.07 10.05 -96.26
C GLU A 6 -32.64 8.76 -95.56
N ASP A 7 -31.89 7.89 -96.24
CA ASP A 7 -31.31 6.67 -95.66
C ASP A 7 -30.39 7.01 -94.47
N LEU A 8 -29.54 8.03 -94.62
CA LEU A 8 -28.65 8.49 -93.55
C LEU A 8 -29.43 9.07 -92.34
N ARG A 9 -30.58 9.69 -92.59
CA ARG A 9 -31.46 10.24 -91.53
C ARG A 9 -32.17 9.14 -90.75
N GLU A 10 -32.61 8.09 -91.45
CA GLU A 10 -33.18 6.87 -90.87
C GLU A 10 -32.14 6.13 -90.01
N GLU A 11 -30.93 5.92 -90.53
CA GLU A 11 -29.82 5.32 -89.79
C GLU A 11 -29.48 6.11 -88.52
N TYR A 12 -29.31 7.44 -88.63
CA TYR A 12 -29.03 8.29 -87.47
C TYR A 12 -30.16 8.25 -86.44
N ARG A 13 -31.43 8.22 -86.87
CA ARG A 13 -32.58 8.13 -85.97
C ARG A 13 -32.62 6.79 -85.24
N LYS A 14 -32.23 5.70 -85.93
CA LYS A 14 -32.12 4.36 -85.35
C LYS A 14 -31.00 4.31 -84.32
N GLU A 15 -29.80 4.80 -84.66
CA GLU A 15 -28.67 4.89 -83.74
C GLU A 15 -28.99 5.73 -82.51
N MET A 16 -29.64 6.89 -82.67
CA MET A 16 -30.05 7.73 -81.55
C MET A 16 -31.10 7.06 -80.66
N LYS A 17 -32.00 6.25 -81.24
CA LYS A 17 -32.98 5.46 -80.48
C LYS A 17 -32.31 4.33 -79.70
N GLU A 18 -31.33 3.66 -80.30
CA GLU A 18 -30.52 2.62 -79.65
C GLU A 18 -29.65 3.21 -78.53
N PHE A 19 -28.99 4.35 -78.77
CA PHE A 19 -28.21 5.08 -77.79
C PHE A 19 -29.08 5.51 -76.60
N LYS A 20 -30.25 6.13 -76.85
CA LYS A 20 -31.20 6.51 -75.80
C LYS A 20 -31.66 5.29 -74.99
N SER A 21 -31.99 4.18 -75.66
CA SER A 21 -32.40 2.94 -74.99
C SER A 21 -31.28 2.32 -74.14
N LYS A 22 -30.03 2.39 -74.60
CA LYS A 22 -28.87 1.94 -73.83
C LYS A 22 -28.65 2.84 -72.61
N LEU A 23 -28.66 4.16 -72.79
CA LEU A 23 -28.50 5.13 -71.71
C LEU A 23 -29.60 4.99 -70.64
N GLU A 24 -30.86 4.82 -71.04
CA GLU A 24 -31.96 4.59 -70.10
C GLU A 24 -31.80 3.28 -69.31
N ARG A 25 -31.24 2.23 -69.94
CA ARG A 25 -30.96 0.97 -69.25
C ARG A 25 -29.83 1.11 -68.24
N ASP A 26 -28.74 1.78 -68.62
CA ASP A 26 -27.57 1.99 -67.76
C ASP A 26 -27.95 2.87 -66.56
N VAL A 27 -28.64 3.99 -66.77
CA VAL A 27 -29.13 4.87 -65.69
C VAL A 27 -30.09 4.12 -64.76
N ARG A 28 -31.00 3.29 -65.28
CA ARG A 28 -31.89 2.47 -64.44
C ARG A 28 -31.13 1.42 -63.63
N LYS A 29 -30.05 0.88 -64.18
CA LYS A 29 -29.20 -0.09 -63.49
C LYS A 29 -28.43 0.59 -62.36
N GLU A 30 -27.72 1.67 -62.66
CA GLU A 30 -26.99 2.46 -61.66
C GLU A 30 -27.90 2.95 -60.54
N ARG A 31 -29.12 3.42 -60.87
CA ARG A 31 -30.09 3.83 -59.85
C ARG A 31 -30.45 2.69 -58.90
N ARG A 32 -30.69 1.47 -59.42
CA ARG A 32 -30.99 0.30 -58.57
C ARG A 32 -29.80 -0.13 -57.73
N ASP A 33 -28.60 -0.11 -58.31
CA ASP A 33 -27.38 -0.47 -57.59
C ASP A 33 -27.08 0.55 -56.47
N PHE A 34 -27.37 1.83 -56.71
CA PHE A 34 -27.29 2.90 -55.72
C PHE A 34 -28.35 2.78 -54.63
N GLU A 35 -29.62 2.53 -54.99
CA GLU A 35 -30.72 2.29 -54.04
C GLU A 35 -30.36 1.13 -53.09
N LYS A 36 -29.85 0.02 -53.63
CA LYS A 36 -29.40 -1.13 -52.83
C LYS A 36 -28.22 -0.78 -51.91
N SER A 37 -27.24 -0.02 -52.43
CA SER A 37 -26.09 0.41 -51.62
C SER A 37 -26.51 1.34 -50.49
N LEU A 38 -27.52 2.18 -50.71
CA LEU A 38 -28.11 3.06 -49.70
C LEU A 38 -28.83 2.26 -48.61
N GLU A 39 -29.59 1.23 -48.98
CA GLU A 39 -30.23 0.30 -48.03
C GLU A 39 -29.20 -0.41 -47.15
N ASP A 40 -28.16 -0.98 -47.77
CA ASP A 40 -27.06 -1.65 -47.05
C ASP A 40 -26.32 -0.67 -46.12
N PHE A 41 -26.12 0.57 -46.57
CA PHE A 41 -25.49 1.62 -45.75
C PHE A 41 -26.36 1.99 -44.55
N ASN A 42 -27.67 2.20 -44.75
CA ASN A 42 -28.60 2.50 -43.66
C ASN A 42 -28.64 1.37 -42.62
N ALA A 43 -28.66 0.11 -43.05
CA ALA A 43 -28.62 -1.03 -42.15
C ALA A 43 -27.35 -1.05 -41.28
N ARG A 44 -26.18 -0.73 -41.88
CA ARG A 44 -24.92 -0.61 -41.13
C ARG A 44 -24.92 0.56 -40.16
N VAL A 45 -25.51 1.70 -40.55
CA VAL A 45 -25.64 2.87 -39.69
C VAL A 45 -26.50 2.54 -38.47
N GLU A 46 -27.63 1.86 -38.65
CA GLU A 46 -28.49 1.40 -37.56
C GLU A 46 -27.75 0.44 -36.62
N GLU A 47 -26.99 -0.52 -37.17
CA GLU A 47 -26.17 -1.44 -36.38
C GLU A 47 -25.12 -0.70 -35.54
N VAL A 48 -24.42 0.28 -36.11
CA VAL A 48 -23.43 1.10 -35.41
C VAL A 48 -24.09 1.95 -34.32
N MET A 49 -25.25 2.54 -34.59
CA MET A 49 -26.01 3.29 -33.59
C MET A 49 -26.40 2.41 -32.41
N ALA A 50 -26.91 1.20 -32.67
CA ALA A 50 -27.28 0.24 -31.62
C ALA A 50 -26.06 -0.16 -30.77
N LYS A 51 -24.91 -0.44 -31.41
CA LYS A 51 -23.65 -0.74 -30.71
C LYS A 51 -23.15 0.43 -29.86
N ASN A 52 -23.26 1.67 -30.35
CA ASN A 52 -22.87 2.85 -29.59
C ASN A 52 -23.72 3.02 -28.33
N VAL A 53 -25.04 2.86 -28.43
CA VAL A 53 -25.94 2.95 -27.26
C VAL A 53 -25.61 1.87 -26.23
N ALA A 54 -25.32 0.64 -26.68
CA ALA A 54 -24.91 -0.45 -25.80
C ALA A 54 -23.58 -0.13 -25.08
N LEU A 55 -22.58 0.36 -25.81
CA LEU A 55 -21.28 0.76 -25.26
C LEU A 55 -21.40 1.95 -24.29
N GLU A 56 -22.29 2.91 -24.57
CA GLU A 56 -22.55 4.02 -23.66
C GLU A 56 -23.15 3.52 -22.34
N THR A 57 -24.08 2.57 -22.42
CA THR A 57 -24.72 1.97 -21.24
C THR A 57 -23.69 1.21 -20.41
N GLU A 58 -22.89 0.33 -21.03
CA GLU A 58 -21.84 -0.43 -20.36
C GLU A 58 -20.79 0.50 -19.72
N ASN A 59 -20.38 1.56 -20.42
CA ASN A 59 -19.45 2.54 -19.86
C ASN A 59 -20.02 3.27 -18.63
N GLN A 60 -21.32 3.55 -18.60
CA GLN A 60 -21.96 4.14 -17.43
C GLN A 60 -21.98 3.17 -16.25
N GLU A 61 -22.27 1.89 -16.50
CA GLU A 61 -22.25 0.86 -15.46
C GLU A 61 -20.84 0.62 -14.91
N LEU A 62 -19.83 0.54 -15.77
CA LEU A 62 -18.43 0.41 -15.38
C LEU A 62 -17.96 1.61 -14.57
N LYS A 63 -18.35 2.83 -14.93
CA LYS A 63 -18.03 4.04 -14.14
C LYS A 63 -18.63 3.97 -12.73
N LYS A 64 -19.90 3.61 -12.61
CA LYS A 64 -20.56 3.43 -11.31
C LYS A 64 -19.88 2.35 -10.46
N SER A 65 -19.52 1.22 -11.08
CA SER A 65 -18.81 0.14 -10.40
C SER A 65 -17.43 0.59 -9.90
N ASN A 66 -16.66 1.29 -10.74
CA ASN A 66 -15.36 1.84 -10.35
C ASN A 66 -15.47 2.85 -9.21
N GLU A 67 -16.47 3.74 -9.23
CA GLU A 67 -16.70 4.69 -8.13
C GLU A 67 -17.02 3.97 -6.82
N ALA A 68 -17.87 2.94 -6.85
CA ALA A 68 -18.19 2.12 -5.69
C ALA A 68 -16.95 1.39 -5.14
N LEU A 69 -16.16 0.76 -6.02
CA LEU A 69 -14.92 0.08 -5.66
C LEU A 69 -13.87 1.04 -5.07
N MET A 70 -13.74 2.25 -5.62
CA MET A 70 -12.83 3.26 -5.07
C MET A 70 -13.28 3.72 -3.68
N SER A 71 -14.59 3.88 -3.46
CA SER A 71 -15.15 4.23 -2.16
C SER A 71 -14.86 3.13 -1.13
N GLU A 72 -15.08 1.87 -1.49
CA GLU A 72 -14.81 0.72 -0.63
C GLU A 72 -13.32 0.56 -0.32
N CYS A 73 -12.45 0.67 -1.34
CA CYS A 73 -11.01 0.68 -1.15
C CYS A 73 -10.55 1.76 -0.17
N THR A 74 -11.16 2.95 -0.23
CA THR A 74 -10.82 4.06 0.67
C THR A 74 -11.26 3.74 2.10
N LYS A 75 -12.48 3.24 2.28
CA LYS A 75 -12.99 2.82 3.60
C LYS A 75 -12.11 1.73 4.22
N MET A 76 -11.80 0.68 3.45
CA MET A 76 -10.94 -0.41 3.91
C MET A 76 -9.55 0.06 4.32
N LYS A 77 -8.95 1.01 3.56
CA LYS A 77 -7.65 1.60 3.93
C LYS A 77 -7.73 2.34 5.26
N THR A 78 -8.75 3.17 5.45
CA THR A 78 -8.94 3.91 6.71
C THR A 78 -9.17 2.97 7.90
N GLU A 79 -9.99 1.93 7.71
CA GLU A 79 -10.23 0.92 8.75
C GLU A 79 -8.95 0.15 9.10
N LEU A 80 -8.14 -0.20 8.10
CA LEU A 80 -6.86 -0.88 8.31
C LEU A 80 -5.90 0.01 9.12
N GLU A 81 -5.76 1.29 8.75
CA GLU A 81 -4.94 2.24 9.49
C GLU A 81 -5.40 2.38 10.96
N GLU A 82 -6.72 2.46 11.19
CA GLU A 82 -7.28 2.52 12.55
C GLU A 82 -6.97 1.24 13.34
N GLN A 83 -7.12 0.07 12.72
CA GLN A 83 -6.81 -1.20 13.35
C GLN A 83 -5.32 -1.33 13.69
N GLU A 84 -4.42 -0.92 12.79
CA GLU A 84 -2.98 -0.91 13.04
C GLU A 84 -2.59 0.00 14.21
N LEU A 85 -3.22 1.18 14.32
CA LEU A 85 -3.05 2.07 15.45
C LEU A 85 -3.55 1.44 16.75
N ARG A 86 -4.72 0.79 16.74
CA ARG A 86 -5.28 0.09 17.91
C ARG A 86 -4.40 -1.09 18.34
N ILE A 87 -3.91 -1.90 17.41
CA ILE A 87 -2.97 -2.99 17.69
C ILE A 87 -1.69 -2.43 18.30
N THR A 88 -1.14 -1.37 17.72
CA THR A 88 0.07 -0.71 18.23
C THR A 88 -0.12 -0.23 19.67
N ALA A 89 -1.23 0.44 19.95
CA ALA A 89 -1.59 0.92 21.29
C ALA A 89 -1.74 -0.23 22.28
N ASN A 90 -2.43 -1.32 21.89
CA ASN A 90 -2.62 -2.50 22.73
C ASN A 90 -1.30 -3.22 23.05
N VAL A 91 -0.45 -3.44 22.05
CA VAL A 91 0.86 -4.08 22.24
C VAL A 91 1.74 -3.22 23.15
N GLN A 92 1.72 -1.90 22.99
CA GLN A 92 2.44 -1.00 23.89
C GLN A 92 1.86 -1.02 25.30
N TYR A 93 0.53 -1.09 25.44
CA TYR A 93 -0.15 -1.23 26.72
C TYR A 93 0.30 -2.50 27.46
N PHE A 94 0.39 -3.65 26.78
CA PHE A 94 0.93 -4.87 27.41
C PHE A 94 2.39 -4.77 27.85
N ARG A 95 3.14 -3.80 27.32
CA ARG A 95 4.54 -3.52 27.68
C ARG A 95 4.69 -2.32 28.62
N ASN A 96 3.58 -1.76 29.14
CA ASN A 96 3.60 -0.54 29.95
C ASN A 96 4.34 -0.66 31.30
N CYS A 97 4.60 -1.88 31.76
CA CYS A 97 5.41 -2.18 32.95
C CYS A 97 6.77 -2.78 32.58
N ASN A 98 7.14 -2.80 31.29
CA ASN A 98 8.36 -3.45 30.84
C ASN A 98 9.50 -2.44 30.61
N VAL A 99 10.71 -2.86 30.96
CA VAL A 99 11.97 -2.20 30.58
C VAL A 99 12.81 -3.12 29.71
N GLU A 100 13.61 -2.53 28.84
CA GLU A 100 14.61 -3.21 28.02
C GLU A 100 16.00 -2.69 28.42
N ILE A 101 16.85 -3.60 28.89
CA ILE A 101 18.20 -3.32 29.35
C ILE A 101 19.18 -3.82 28.28
N LYS A 102 20.07 -2.94 27.83
CA LYS A 102 21.07 -3.21 26.79
C LYS A 102 22.48 -3.08 27.34
N GLY A 103 23.42 -3.80 26.72
CA GLY A 103 24.86 -3.69 27.03
C GLY A 103 25.33 -4.58 28.16
N VAL A 104 24.50 -5.54 28.61
CA VAL A 104 24.87 -6.56 29.59
C VAL A 104 25.37 -7.81 28.85
N LYS A 105 26.59 -8.26 29.16
CA LYS A 105 27.18 -9.48 28.58
C LYS A 105 26.32 -10.71 28.90
N GLU A 106 26.38 -11.72 28.05
CA GLU A 106 25.74 -13.01 28.29
C GLU A 106 26.71 -13.97 28.99
N ASN A 107 26.20 -14.73 29.95
CA ASN A 107 26.93 -15.80 30.63
C ASN A 107 26.06 -17.06 30.63
N GLU A 108 26.67 -18.24 30.57
CA GLU A 108 25.94 -19.52 30.51
C GLU A 108 25.06 -19.75 31.75
N ASP A 109 25.53 -19.32 32.93
CA ASP A 109 24.82 -19.43 34.22
C ASP A 109 24.39 -18.05 34.75
N GLU A 110 23.69 -17.27 33.92
CA GLU A 110 23.27 -15.93 34.31
C GLU A 110 22.05 -15.90 35.26
N ASP A 111 22.21 -15.23 36.41
CA ASP A 111 21.07 -14.82 37.24
C ASP A 111 20.61 -13.42 36.80
N LEU A 112 19.62 -13.40 35.90
CA LEU A 112 19.03 -12.16 35.41
C LEU A 112 18.28 -11.39 36.50
N VAL A 113 17.70 -12.07 37.50
CA VAL A 113 17.00 -11.40 38.60
C VAL A 113 18.01 -10.64 39.46
N GLN A 114 19.11 -11.29 39.84
CA GLN A 114 20.20 -10.67 40.58
C GLN A 114 20.81 -9.50 39.81
N THR A 115 21.04 -9.67 38.50
CA THR A 115 21.56 -8.63 37.61
C THR A 115 20.65 -7.40 37.62
N VAL A 116 19.32 -7.58 37.51
CA VAL A 116 18.36 -6.48 37.55
C VAL A 116 18.33 -5.81 38.93
N CYS A 117 18.45 -6.57 40.01
CA CYS A 117 18.56 -6.03 41.38
C CYS A 117 19.84 -5.18 41.56
N GLN A 118 20.97 -5.61 41.01
CA GLN A 118 22.23 -4.84 41.02
C GLN A 118 22.08 -3.54 40.24
N ILE A 119 21.51 -3.58 39.02
CA ILE A 119 21.19 -2.37 38.24
C ILE A 119 20.28 -1.44 39.04
N GLY A 120 19.26 -1.98 39.70
CA GLY A 120 18.37 -1.24 40.58
C GLY A 120 19.09 -0.56 41.74
N THR A 121 20.11 -1.20 42.29
CA THR A 121 20.95 -0.65 43.37
C THR A 121 21.82 0.49 42.85
N SER A 122 22.48 0.30 41.70
CA SER A 122 23.30 1.31 41.04
C SER A 122 22.50 2.54 40.58
N LEU A 123 21.18 2.39 40.40
CA LEU A 123 20.24 3.48 40.12
C LEU A 123 19.56 4.06 41.37
N GLU A 124 19.93 3.60 42.58
CA GLU A 124 19.30 4.00 43.86
C GLU A 124 17.78 3.73 43.90
N GLN A 125 17.31 2.67 43.23
CA GLN A 125 15.89 2.30 43.12
C GLN A 125 15.49 1.02 43.86
N ASN A 126 16.40 0.45 44.68
CA ASN A 126 16.21 -0.73 45.53
C ASN A 126 15.22 -1.75 44.91
N VAL A 127 15.59 -2.28 43.75
CA VAL A 127 14.77 -3.27 43.03
C VAL A 127 14.96 -4.60 43.74
N LYS A 128 13.87 -5.15 44.28
CA LYS A 128 13.86 -6.48 44.91
C LYS A 128 13.43 -7.54 43.89
N PRO A 129 13.77 -8.83 44.10
CA PRO A 129 13.23 -9.92 43.29
C PRO A 129 11.70 -9.90 43.23
N ASP A 130 11.05 -9.54 44.34
CA ASP A 130 9.60 -9.39 44.43
C ASP A 130 9.05 -8.23 43.60
N ASP A 131 9.86 -7.30 43.10
CA ASP A 131 9.38 -6.24 42.20
C ASP A 131 9.36 -6.68 40.73
N ILE A 132 9.92 -7.87 40.44
CA ILE A 132 10.05 -8.43 39.09
C ILE A 132 8.97 -9.50 38.90
N GLU A 133 8.15 -9.32 37.87
CA GLU A 133 7.14 -10.31 37.49
C GLU A 133 7.75 -11.36 36.55
N ILE A 134 8.48 -10.91 35.53
CA ILE A 134 9.12 -11.75 34.51
C ILE A 134 10.43 -11.10 34.09
N VAL A 135 11.48 -11.89 33.92
CA VAL A 135 12.74 -11.47 33.30
C VAL A 135 13.23 -12.54 32.32
N HIS A 136 13.73 -12.12 31.17
CA HIS A 136 14.31 -13.01 30.15
C HIS A 136 15.21 -12.22 29.19
N ARG A 137 16.10 -12.92 28.48
CA ARG A 137 16.77 -12.37 27.29
C ARG A 137 15.78 -12.29 26.13
N GLY A 138 15.80 -11.15 25.43
CA GLY A 138 15.04 -10.95 24.20
C GLY A 138 15.65 -11.72 23.03
N LYS A 139 15.05 -11.60 21.85
CA LYS A 139 15.65 -12.13 20.61
C LYS A 139 16.60 -11.09 20.01
N THR A 140 17.83 -11.49 19.74
CA THR A 140 18.76 -10.72 18.90
C THR A 140 18.60 -11.11 17.43
N ARG A 141 18.92 -10.19 16.52
CA ARG A 141 19.06 -10.49 15.08
C ARG A 141 20.51 -10.79 14.69
N ASP A 142 21.44 -10.41 15.56
CA ASP A 142 22.86 -10.60 15.38
C ASP A 142 23.33 -11.57 16.46
N ASP A 143 23.68 -12.79 16.06
CA ASP A 143 24.11 -13.85 16.97
C ASP A 143 25.43 -13.51 17.68
N GLN A 144 26.17 -12.50 17.21
CA GLN A 144 27.40 -12.02 17.84
C GLN A 144 27.15 -10.90 18.87
N ALA A 145 25.95 -10.32 18.89
CA ALA A 145 25.61 -9.25 19.82
C ALA A 145 24.82 -9.82 21.01
N PRO A 146 25.16 -9.45 22.26
CA PRO A 146 24.44 -9.93 23.43
C PRO A 146 22.98 -9.47 23.38
N ALA A 147 22.06 -10.39 23.59
CA ALA A 147 20.64 -10.13 23.62
C ALA A 147 20.28 -9.22 24.80
N ASN A 148 19.36 -8.29 24.55
CA ASN A 148 18.88 -7.37 25.59
C ASN A 148 18.09 -8.13 26.65
N ILE A 149 18.14 -7.68 27.90
CA ILE A 149 17.32 -8.23 28.97
C ILE A 149 15.98 -7.48 28.96
N VAL A 150 14.87 -8.20 28.92
CA VAL A 150 13.52 -7.65 29.06
C VAL A 150 13.02 -8.00 30.45
N VAL A 151 12.62 -6.97 31.20
CA VAL A 151 12.07 -7.12 32.55
C VAL A 151 10.66 -6.57 32.55
N ARG A 152 9.69 -7.32 33.07
CA ARG A 152 8.38 -6.80 33.46
C ARG A 152 8.40 -6.54 34.97
N CYS A 153 8.23 -5.28 35.36
CA CYS A 153 8.04 -4.91 36.76
C CYS A 153 6.60 -5.19 37.20
N LYS A 154 6.37 -5.49 38.48
CA LYS A 154 5.01 -5.69 39.03
C LYS A 154 4.13 -4.45 38.97
N SER A 155 4.71 -3.26 38.87
CA SER A 155 3.96 -2.01 38.77
C SER A 155 4.60 -1.04 37.79
N ARG A 156 3.75 -0.24 37.14
CA ARG A 156 4.17 0.85 36.27
C ARG A 156 5.00 1.89 37.03
N SER A 157 4.64 2.19 38.28
CA SER A 157 5.38 3.15 39.11
C SER A 157 6.82 2.73 39.33
N LYS A 158 7.08 1.43 39.57
CA LYS A 158 8.45 0.90 39.71
C LYS A 158 9.23 1.01 38.41
N ARG A 159 8.58 0.68 37.29
CA ARG A 159 9.13 0.86 35.95
C ARG A 159 9.54 2.31 35.68
N ASP A 160 8.62 3.25 35.93
CA ASP A 160 8.82 4.67 35.65
C ASP A 160 9.95 5.25 36.53
N ALA A 161 10.01 4.87 37.81
CA ALA A 161 11.07 5.31 38.71
C ALA A 161 12.46 4.82 38.28
N LEU A 162 12.56 3.57 37.78
CA LEU A 162 13.79 3.02 37.21
C LEU A 162 14.24 3.80 35.97
N LEU A 163 13.32 4.07 35.04
CA LEU A 163 13.62 4.81 33.80
C LEU A 163 14.05 6.26 34.08
N GLU A 164 13.39 6.95 35.01
CA GLU A 164 13.71 8.33 35.34
C GLU A 164 15.11 8.48 35.94
N LYS A 165 15.54 7.52 36.77
CA LYS A 165 16.91 7.48 37.29
C LYS A 165 17.92 7.08 36.22
N ALA A 166 17.59 6.12 35.36
CA ALA A 166 18.47 5.68 34.28
C ALA A 166 18.76 6.79 33.25
N LYS A 167 17.81 7.69 32.97
CA LYS A 167 18.04 8.85 32.09
C LYS A 167 19.11 9.81 32.62
N LYS A 168 19.32 9.84 33.94
CA LYS A 168 20.20 10.79 34.63
C LYS A 168 21.53 10.17 35.07
N THR A 169 21.64 8.84 34.99
CA THR A 169 22.76 8.07 35.54
C THR A 169 23.44 7.30 34.42
N ARG A 170 24.76 7.43 34.31
CA ARG A 170 25.54 6.66 33.32
C ARG A 170 25.94 5.32 33.93
N LEU A 171 25.18 4.28 33.62
CA LEU A 171 25.51 2.91 34.01
C LEU A 171 26.56 2.30 33.07
N THR A 172 27.39 1.44 33.64
CA THR A 172 28.42 0.68 32.95
C THR A 172 28.52 -0.73 33.53
N LEU A 173 29.19 -1.64 32.83
CA LEU A 173 29.45 -2.99 33.34
C LEU A 173 30.26 -3.00 34.66
N LYS A 174 31.04 -1.95 34.95
CA LYS A 174 31.73 -1.80 36.25
C LYS A 174 30.75 -1.73 37.41
N ASP A 175 29.58 -1.13 37.20
CA ASP A 175 28.52 -1.04 38.21
C ASP A 175 27.89 -2.41 38.51
N LEU A 176 28.19 -3.43 37.69
CA LEU A 176 27.84 -4.85 37.89
C LEU A 176 29.05 -5.71 38.31
N GLY A 177 30.17 -5.09 38.64
CA GLY A 177 31.39 -5.80 39.07
C GLY A 177 32.27 -6.33 37.93
N ASP A 178 32.01 -5.95 36.67
CA ASP A 178 32.89 -6.27 35.53
C ASP A 178 34.11 -5.32 35.50
N SER A 179 35.19 -5.74 34.85
CA SER A 179 36.34 -4.86 34.58
C SER A 179 36.10 -3.91 33.41
N ALA A 180 35.20 -4.28 32.49
CA ALA A 180 34.88 -3.50 31.29
C ALA A 180 34.08 -2.24 31.62
N ASN A 181 34.38 -1.14 30.94
CA ASN A 181 33.65 0.14 31.08
C ASN A 181 32.54 0.33 30.04
N THR A 182 31.97 -0.77 29.53
CA THR A 182 30.95 -0.73 28.48
C THR A 182 29.65 -0.14 29.06
N PRO A 183 29.00 0.82 28.36
CA PRO A 183 27.78 1.44 28.87
C PRO A 183 26.60 0.47 28.87
N ILE A 184 25.78 0.56 29.93
CA ILE A 184 24.50 -0.13 30.05
C ILE A 184 23.38 0.89 29.86
N TYR A 185 22.35 0.53 29.10
CA TYR A 185 21.21 1.40 28.84
C TYR A 185 19.92 0.73 29.29
N VAL A 186 19.16 1.41 30.17
CA VAL A 186 17.82 1.00 30.57
C VAL A 186 16.81 1.87 29.81
N ASN A 187 16.00 1.25 28.96
CA ASN A 187 15.05 1.92 28.10
C ASN A 187 13.63 1.39 28.34
N GLU A 188 12.63 2.15 27.91
CA GLU A 188 11.26 1.64 27.82
C GLU A 188 11.18 0.54 26.75
N HIS A 189 10.46 -0.55 27.05
CA HIS A 189 10.29 -1.63 26.11
C HIS A 189 9.20 -1.29 25.06
N LEU A 190 9.61 -0.55 24.02
CA LEU A 190 8.71 -0.16 22.94
C LEU A 190 8.32 -1.34 22.04
N CYS A 191 7.09 -1.31 21.52
CA CYS A 191 6.66 -2.21 20.45
C CYS A 191 7.43 -1.95 19.13
N PRO A 192 7.48 -2.92 18.20
CA PRO A 192 8.26 -2.76 16.96
C PRO A 192 7.92 -1.50 16.15
N ALA A 193 6.64 -1.15 16.05
CA ALA A 193 6.19 0.04 15.34
C ALA A 193 6.75 1.33 15.99
N LEU A 194 6.66 1.46 17.31
CA LEU A 194 7.19 2.61 18.04
C LEU A 194 8.73 2.64 18.05
N LYS A 195 9.40 1.48 18.09
CA LYS A 195 10.87 1.40 17.91
C LYS A 195 11.29 1.94 16.54
N ARG A 196 10.57 1.57 15.47
CA ARG A 196 10.81 2.08 14.11
C ARG A 196 10.58 3.59 14.05
N LEU A 197 9.45 4.07 14.57
CA LEU A 197 9.12 5.49 14.60
C LEU A 197 10.18 6.32 15.35
N LEU A 198 10.65 5.83 16.51
CA LEU A 198 11.72 6.46 17.26
C LEU A 198 13.02 6.53 16.43
N GLY A 199 13.38 5.45 15.74
CA GLY A 199 14.53 5.42 14.83
C GLY A 199 14.44 6.50 13.75
N MET A 200 13.32 6.56 13.05
CA MET A 200 13.06 7.58 12.02
C MET A 200 13.12 9.01 12.57
N ALA A 201 12.57 9.24 13.77
CA ALA A 201 12.61 10.55 14.42
C ALA A 201 14.05 10.97 14.78
N ILE A 202 14.87 10.02 15.26
CA ILE A 202 16.28 10.25 15.57
C ILE A 202 17.08 10.56 14.30
N GLU A 203 16.87 9.79 13.23
CA GLU A 203 17.53 10.02 11.93
C GLU A 203 17.18 11.40 11.38
N LYS A 204 15.90 11.77 11.39
CA LYS A 204 15.45 13.10 10.93
C LYS A 204 16.06 14.23 11.77
N LYS A 205 16.13 14.07 13.09
CA LYS A 205 16.77 15.03 13.99
C LYS A 205 18.26 15.19 13.67
N ARG A 206 18.97 14.09 13.40
CA ARG A 206 20.40 14.12 13.03
C ARG A 206 20.65 14.78 11.69
N ALA A 207 19.75 14.60 10.71
CA ALA A 207 19.86 15.24 9.41
C ALA A 207 19.54 16.75 9.42
N SER A 208 18.83 17.22 10.46
CA SER A 208 18.42 18.63 10.60
C SER A 208 19.39 19.45 11.46
N ASN A 209 20.41 18.81 12.05
CA ASN A 209 21.48 19.42 12.84
C ASN A 209 22.78 19.42 12.04
#